data_AF-A0A9Q3IG00-F1
#
_entry.id   AF-A0A9Q3IG00-F1
#
_cell.length_a   1.000
_cell.length_b   1.000
_cell.length_c   1.000
_cell.angle_alpha   90.00
_cell.angle_beta   90.00
_cell.angle_gamma   90.00
#
_symmetry.space_group_name_H-M   'P 1'
#
loop_
_entity.id
_entity.type
_entity.pdbx_description
1 polymer ?
#
loop_
_entity_poly.entity_id
_entity_poly.type
_entity_poly.pdbx_seq_one_letter_code
_entity_poly.pdbx_strand_id
1 'polypeptide(L)'
;MECLRLFWALEKLNYFLEECGFEVITDCTSVKSLLSMKTPNRHMLRWRIVIQEYRGNMTIVHKDGNICKNADELSRCLLKNNIDNPAYVPEEASPQIQRKGISFEDMNTTFFEVRNSYSQDRNCSILSQLLAKDCKDNSLIHALDEIWNQSYDEGRFHLLDGIIYHRTKHTCVMKFVERSLINLVLKEFPESPFSRYLSGDRKRETIKTCIWWPMWQKDVAEY
;
A
#
# COMPACT_ATOMS: atom_id res chain seq x y z
N MET A 1 11.67 -11.10 8.41
CA MET A 1 10.65 -12.06 8.88
C MET A 1 9.56 -11.37 9.70
N GLU A 2 9.88 -10.45 10.61
CA GLU A 2 8.85 -9.82 11.47
C GLU A 2 7.74 -9.05 10.72
N CYS A 3 8.07 -8.27 9.69
CA CYS A 3 7.03 -7.56 8.91
C CYS A 3 6.09 -8.50 8.14
N LEU A 4 6.60 -9.66 7.71
CA LEU A 4 5.80 -10.68 7.04
C LEU A 4 4.81 -11.33 8.02
N ARG A 5 5.26 -11.64 9.24
CA ARG A 5 4.40 -12.18 10.30
C ARG A 5 3.29 -11.20 10.66
N LEU A 6 3.62 -9.92 10.80
CA LEU A 6 2.62 -8.88 11.02
C LEU A 6 1.61 -8.82 9.87
N PHE A 7 2.08 -8.82 8.63
CA PHE A 7 1.19 -8.82 7.47
C PHE A 7 0.22 -10.00 7.49
N TRP A 8 0.72 -11.23 7.72
CA TRP A 8 -0.12 -12.42 7.82
C TRP A 8 -1.15 -12.32 8.94
N ALA A 9 -0.76 -11.81 10.11
CA ALA A 9 -1.68 -11.63 11.23
C ALA A 9 -2.80 -10.63 10.87
N LEU A 10 -2.45 -9.51 10.23
CA LEU A 10 -3.41 -8.51 9.77
C LEU A 10 -4.36 -9.07 8.71
N GLU A 11 -3.83 -9.80 7.72
CA GLU A 11 -4.62 -10.42 6.66
C GLU A 11 -5.64 -11.43 7.21
N LYS A 12 -5.21 -12.32 8.11
CA LYS A 12 -6.10 -13.33 8.71
C LYS A 12 -7.16 -12.72 9.63
N LEU A 13 -6.83 -11.62 10.30
CA LEU A 13 -7.73 -10.94 11.22
C LEU A 13 -8.50 -9.79 10.58
N ASN A 14 -8.32 -9.52 9.28
CA ASN A 14 -8.83 -8.31 8.62
C ASN A 14 -10.33 -8.08 8.92
N TYR A 15 -11.15 -9.14 8.80
CA TYR A 15 -12.58 -9.11 9.10
C TYR A 15 -12.94 -8.61 10.52
N PHE A 16 -12.05 -8.79 11.49
CA PHE A 16 -12.25 -8.33 12.87
C PHE A 16 -11.65 -6.94 13.13
N LEU A 17 -10.68 -6.51 12.32
CA LEU A 17 -9.92 -5.26 12.51
C LEU A 17 -10.53 -4.06 11.79
N GLU A 18 -11.41 -4.34 10.82
CA GLU A 18 -11.90 -3.38 9.82
C GLU A 18 -12.59 -2.13 10.42
N GLU A 19 -13.19 -2.24 11.60
CA GLU A 19 -13.87 -1.13 12.28
C GLU A 19 -13.43 -0.91 13.73
N CYS A 20 -12.47 -1.70 14.22
CA CYS A 20 -12.02 -1.61 15.59
C CYS A 20 -10.66 -0.92 15.68
N GLY A 21 -10.50 0.00 16.62
CA GLY A 21 -9.17 0.49 17.00
C GLY A 21 -8.40 -0.63 17.69
N PHE A 22 -7.23 -1.00 17.18
CA PHE A 22 -6.45 -2.11 17.71
C PHE A 22 -4.98 -1.77 17.91
N GLU A 23 -4.34 -2.55 18.77
CA GLU A 23 -2.93 -2.41 19.10
C GLU A 23 -2.13 -3.61 18.60
N VAL A 24 -1.05 -3.34 17.87
CA VAL A 24 -0.06 -4.34 17.49
C VAL A 24 1.09 -4.26 18.48
N ILE A 25 1.22 -5.29 19.29
CA ILE A 25 2.33 -5.44 20.23
C ILE A 25 3.44 -6.25 19.55
N THR A 26 4.65 -5.71 19.50
CA THR A 26 5.81 -6.36 18.90
C THR A 26 7.07 -6.06 19.70
N ASP A 27 8.01 -6.99 19.72
CA ASP A 27 9.37 -6.80 20.23
C ASP A 27 10.34 -6.29 19.14
N CYS A 28 9.85 -6.09 17.92
CA CYS A 28 10.63 -5.59 16.82
C CYS A 28 10.54 -4.07 16.71
N THR A 29 11.61 -3.38 17.10
CA THR A 29 11.75 -1.92 16.98
C THR A 29 11.57 -1.42 15.55
N SER A 30 12.01 -2.19 14.55
CA SER A 30 11.88 -1.84 13.13
C SER A 30 10.41 -1.73 12.70
N VAL A 31 9.54 -2.61 13.19
CA VAL A 31 8.10 -2.60 12.90
C VAL A 31 7.43 -1.36 13.48
N LYS A 32 7.80 -0.94 14.70
CA LYS A 32 7.33 0.32 15.30
C LYS A 32 7.71 1.55 14.45
N SER A 33 8.92 1.55 13.91
CA SER A 33 9.38 2.66 13.07
C SER A 33 8.86 2.63 11.62
N LEU A 34 8.34 1.50 11.13
CA LEU A 34 7.96 1.27 9.73
C LEU A 34 7.08 2.39 9.15
N LEU A 35 6.08 2.83 9.92
CA LEU A 35 5.13 3.85 9.51
C LEU A 35 5.65 5.29 9.62
N SER A 36 6.75 5.51 10.34
CA SER A 36 7.39 6.83 10.52
C SER A 36 8.72 6.97 9.78
N MET A 37 9.22 5.91 9.12
CA MET A 37 10.45 5.93 8.32
C MET A 37 10.38 6.98 7.21
N LYS A 38 11.35 7.90 7.20
CA LYS A 38 11.50 8.91 6.14
C LYS A 38 11.96 8.30 4.83
N THR A 39 12.96 7.42 4.89
CA THR A 39 13.62 6.77 3.75
C THR A 39 13.60 5.25 3.90
N PRO A 40 12.44 4.60 3.71
CA PRO A 40 12.37 3.15 3.77
C PRO A 40 13.16 2.53 2.61
N ASN A 41 13.93 1.48 2.88
CA ASN A 41 14.49 0.65 1.81
C ASN A 41 13.36 -0.04 1.02
N ARG A 42 13.65 -0.61 -0.16
CA ARG A 42 12.63 -1.24 -1.02
C ARG A 42 11.76 -2.28 -0.30
N HIS A 43 12.35 -3.09 0.57
CA HIS A 43 11.63 -4.10 1.36
C HIS A 43 10.70 -3.46 2.39
N MET A 44 11.16 -2.45 3.11
CA MET A 44 10.35 -1.71 4.09
C MET A 44 9.26 -0.88 3.41
N LEU A 45 9.52 -0.34 2.22
CA LEU A 45 8.52 0.38 1.44
C LEU A 45 7.35 -0.54 1.05
N ARG A 46 7.66 -1.77 0.61
CA ARG A 46 6.64 -2.81 0.34
C ARG A 46 5.75 -3.02 1.55
N TRP A 47 6.34 -3.30 2.71
CA TRP A 47 5.58 -3.53 3.94
C TRP A 47 4.79 -2.31 4.39
N ARG A 48 5.35 -1.11 4.22
CA ARG A 48 4.66 0.14 4.51
C ARG A 48 3.42 0.33 3.62
N ILE A 49 3.53 0.08 2.32
CA ILE A 49 2.40 0.19 1.37
C ILE A 49 1.28 -0.79 1.74
N VAL A 50 1.64 -1.97 2.23
CA VAL A 50 0.68 -2.99 2.63
C VAL A 50 0.00 -2.63 3.96
N ILE A 51 0.78 -2.24 4.97
CA ILE A 51 0.28 -2.01 6.33
C ILE A 51 -0.41 -0.64 6.48
N GLN A 52 -0.16 0.32 5.59
CA GLN A 52 -0.77 1.65 5.67
C GLN A 52 -2.31 1.62 5.65
N GLU A 53 -2.89 0.55 5.14
CA GLU A 53 -4.33 0.30 5.15
C GLU A 53 -4.87 0.35 6.59
N TYR A 54 -4.21 -0.32 7.51
CA TYR A 54 -4.61 -0.40 8.90
C TYR A 54 -4.24 0.84 9.72
N ARG A 55 -3.42 1.76 9.19
CA ARG A 55 -2.85 2.89 9.93
C ARG A 55 -3.88 3.77 10.64
N GLY A 56 -5.07 3.94 10.07
CA GLY A 56 -6.13 4.76 10.67
C GLY A 56 -6.64 4.22 12.00
N ASN A 57 -6.63 2.90 12.17
CA ASN A 57 -7.21 2.20 13.31
C ASN A 57 -6.17 1.38 14.10
N MET A 58 -4.89 1.42 13.70
CA MET A 58 -3.83 0.59 14.27
C MET A 58 -2.77 1.43 14.99
N THR A 59 -2.44 1.03 16.22
CA THR A 59 -1.30 1.56 16.98
C THR A 59 -0.23 0.49 17.19
N ILE A 60 1.02 0.76 16.81
CA ILE A 60 2.12 -0.19 17.01
C ILE A 60 2.87 0.14 18.30
N VAL A 61 2.86 -0.79 19.25
CA VAL A 61 3.51 -0.67 20.56
C VAL A 61 4.69 -1.64 20.64
N HIS A 62 5.86 -1.12 21.01
CA HIS A 62 7.04 -1.95 21.26
C HIS A 62 7.04 -2.43 22.72
N LYS A 63 7.27 -3.72 22.94
CA LYS A 63 7.52 -4.32 24.27
C LYS A 63 8.79 -5.17 24.24
N ASP A 64 9.44 -5.33 25.38
CA ASP A 64 10.64 -6.18 25.47
C ASP A 64 10.28 -7.65 25.16
N GLY A 65 11.17 -8.34 24.43
CA GLY A 65 10.91 -9.72 23.97
C GLY A 65 10.61 -10.71 25.09
N ASN A 66 11.10 -10.45 26.31
CA ASN A 66 10.78 -11.24 27.50
C ASN A 66 9.29 -11.24 27.88
N ILE A 67 8.54 -10.22 27.44
CA ILE A 67 7.09 -10.09 27.67
C ILE A 67 6.31 -10.77 26.52
N CYS A 68 6.90 -10.90 25.33
CA CYS A 68 6.31 -11.51 24.14
C CYS A 68 6.60 -13.02 24.01
N LYS A 69 6.91 -13.71 25.11
CA LYS A 69 7.29 -15.15 25.10
C LYS A 69 6.24 -16.06 24.49
N ASN A 70 4.96 -15.80 24.75
CA ASN A 70 3.86 -16.58 24.17
C ASN A 70 3.88 -16.55 22.63
N ALA A 71 4.07 -15.36 22.03
CA ALA A 71 4.16 -15.20 20.60
C ALA A 71 5.45 -15.79 20.03
N ASP A 72 6.58 -15.62 20.73
CA ASP A 72 7.87 -16.20 20.32
C ASP A 72 7.83 -17.74 20.32
N GLU A 73 7.29 -18.36 21.37
CA GLU A 73 7.12 -19.81 21.48
C GLU A 73 6.22 -20.37 20.37
N LEU A 74 5.05 -19.76 20.15
CA LEU A 74 4.15 -20.15 19.05
C LEU A 74 4.82 -20.01 17.68
N SER A 75 5.65 -18.98 17.49
CA SER A 75 6.37 -18.77 16.22
C SER A 75 7.47 -19.81 15.95
N ARG A 76 7.98 -20.46 17.00
CA ARG A 76 9.01 -21.52 16.92
C ARG A 76 8.39 -22.91 16.80
N CYS A 77 7.15 -23.09 17.24
CA CYS A 77 6.40 -24.34 17.18
C CYS A 77 5.46 -24.39 15.96
N LEU A 78 6.03 -24.36 14.76
CA LEU A 78 5.25 -24.38 13.52
C LEU A 78 4.63 -25.76 13.26
N LEU A 79 3.31 -25.78 13.03
CA LEU A 79 2.62 -26.95 12.50
C LEU A 79 3.01 -27.15 11.03
N LYS A 80 3.02 -28.40 10.57
CA LYS A 80 3.21 -28.72 9.15
C LYS A 80 2.04 -28.11 8.35
N ASN A 81 2.32 -27.59 7.16
CA ASN A 81 1.29 -27.11 6.24
C ASN A 81 0.67 -28.31 5.49
N ASN A 82 -0.14 -29.11 6.18
CA ASN A 82 -0.86 -30.26 5.63
C ASN A 82 -2.37 -30.12 5.88
N ILE A 83 -3.18 -30.99 5.27
CA ILE A 83 -4.65 -30.94 5.36
C ILE A 83 -5.16 -31.01 6.81
N ASP A 84 -4.40 -31.62 7.72
CA ASP A 84 -4.74 -31.71 9.14
C ASP A 84 -4.55 -30.39 9.91
N ASN A 85 -3.83 -29.43 9.32
CA ASN A 85 -3.65 -28.11 9.89
C ASN A 85 -4.88 -27.23 9.58
N PRO A 86 -5.59 -26.68 10.59
CA PRO A 86 -6.73 -25.79 10.34
C PRO A 86 -6.34 -24.50 9.59
N ALA A 87 -5.05 -24.14 9.60
CA ALA A 87 -4.49 -23.03 8.82
C ALA A 87 -3.83 -23.49 7.50
N TYR A 88 -4.15 -24.68 6.99
CA TYR A 88 -3.63 -25.20 5.72
C TYR A 88 -3.89 -24.22 4.57
N VAL A 89 -2.84 -23.89 3.83
CA VAL A 89 -2.92 -23.11 2.59
C VAL A 89 -2.33 -23.97 1.47
N PRO A 90 -3.12 -24.34 0.44
CA PRO A 90 -2.60 -25.03 -0.74
C PRO A 90 -1.52 -24.17 -1.42
N GLU A 91 -0.42 -24.79 -1.88
CA GLU A 91 0.67 -24.05 -2.53
C GLU A 91 0.23 -23.33 -3.82
N GLU A 92 -0.84 -23.80 -4.46
CA GLU A 92 -1.41 -23.22 -5.69
C GLU A 92 -2.41 -22.08 -5.44
N ALA A 93 -2.76 -21.79 -4.19
CA ALA A 93 -3.69 -20.72 -3.87
C ALA A 93 -3.02 -19.36 -4.11
N SER A 94 -3.43 -18.66 -5.16
CA SER A 94 -3.08 -17.25 -5.35
C SER A 94 -3.49 -16.45 -4.11
N PRO A 95 -2.58 -15.68 -3.47
CA PRO A 95 -2.97 -14.82 -2.36
C PRO A 95 -3.99 -13.79 -2.86
N GLN A 96 -5.25 -13.94 -2.46
CA GLN A 96 -6.30 -12.98 -2.74
C GLN A 96 -6.10 -11.77 -1.82
N ILE A 97 -5.26 -10.82 -2.25
CA ILE A 97 -5.03 -9.59 -1.50
C ILE A 97 -6.24 -8.68 -1.71
N GLN A 98 -7.19 -8.69 -0.78
CA GLN A 98 -8.26 -7.71 -0.73
C GLN A 98 -7.73 -6.44 -0.05
N ARG A 99 -7.62 -5.31 -0.79
CA ARG A 99 -7.29 -4.00 -0.21
C ARG A 99 -8.55 -3.15 -0.11
N LYS A 100 -8.97 -2.79 1.11
CA LYS A 100 -9.84 -1.66 1.45
C LYS A 100 -11.01 -1.38 0.48
N GLY A 101 -11.67 -2.43 0.01
CA GLY A 101 -12.83 -2.34 -0.88
C GLY A 101 -12.54 -2.14 -2.36
N ILE A 102 -11.28 -2.10 -2.83
CA ILE A 102 -10.98 -2.20 -4.27
C ILE A 102 -10.63 -3.66 -4.57
N SER A 103 -11.64 -4.41 -5.00
CA SER A 103 -11.47 -5.78 -5.48
C SER A 103 -10.96 -5.71 -6.92
N PHE A 104 -9.64 -5.74 -7.11
CA PHE A 104 -9.10 -5.95 -8.44
C PHE A 104 -9.37 -7.42 -8.83
N GLU A 105 -10.43 -7.66 -9.60
CA GLU A 105 -10.81 -9.00 -10.08
C GLU A 105 -9.64 -9.69 -10.81
N ASP A 106 -8.72 -8.90 -11.40
CA ASP A 106 -7.40 -9.33 -11.85
C ASP A 106 -6.32 -8.30 -11.49
N MET A 107 -5.79 -8.37 -10.27
CA MET A 107 -4.64 -7.54 -9.80
C MET A 107 -3.52 -7.45 -10.87
N ASN A 108 -3.18 -8.57 -11.50
CA ASN A 108 -2.08 -8.63 -12.48
C ASN A 108 -2.38 -7.85 -13.75
N THR A 109 -3.60 -7.96 -14.28
CA THR A 109 -4.03 -7.27 -15.49
C THR A 109 -4.11 -5.77 -15.23
N THR A 110 -4.70 -5.35 -14.10
CA THR A 110 -4.76 -3.93 -13.74
C THR A 110 -3.37 -3.33 -13.51
N PHE A 111 -2.47 -4.04 -12.82
CA PHE A 111 -1.09 -3.54 -12.65
C PHE A 111 -0.34 -3.42 -13.97
N PHE A 112 -0.58 -4.33 -14.91
CA PHE A 112 -0.01 -4.27 -16.25
C PHE A 112 -0.51 -3.04 -17.02
N GLU A 113 -1.82 -2.80 -17.02
CA GLU A 113 -2.44 -1.63 -17.64
C GLU A 113 -1.90 -0.32 -17.05
N VAL A 114 -1.81 -0.23 -15.71
CA VAL A 114 -1.26 0.96 -15.06
C VAL A 114 0.19 1.21 -15.47
N ARG A 115 1.04 0.18 -15.55
CA ARG A 115 2.43 0.35 -16.03
C ARG A 115 2.48 0.87 -17.45
N ASN A 116 1.65 0.32 -18.34
CA ASN A 116 1.60 0.74 -19.74
C ASN A 116 1.13 2.19 -19.88
N SER A 117 0.22 2.64 -19.00
CA SER A 117 -0.26 4.03 -18.99
C SER A 117 0.86 5.05 -18.78
N TYR A 118 1.94 4.69 -18.07
CA TYR A 118 3.06 5.60 -17.82
C TYR A 118 3.86 5.95 -19.08
N SER A 119 3.82 5.11 -20.12
CA SER A 119 4.46 5.43 -21.40
C SER A 119 3.72 6.53 -22.17
N GLN A 120 2.44 6.74 -21.88
CA GLN A 120 1.64 7.78 -22.54
C GLN A 120 1.79 9.16 -21.90
N ASP A 121 2.17 9.23 -20.62
CA ASP A 121 2.39 10.49 -19.91
C ASP A 121 3.86 10.87 -19.84
N ARG A 122 4.15 12.11 -20.25
CA ARG A 122 5.52 12.64 -20.31
C ARG A 122 6.20 12.60 -18.95
N ASN A 123 5.55 13.10 -17.89
CA ASN A 123 6.14 13.18 -16.56
C ASN A 123 6.36 11.79 -15.96
N CYS A 124 5.42 10.87 -16.13
CA CYS A 124 5.53 9.50 -15.61
C CYS A 124 6.61 8.69 -16.33
N SER A 125 6.78 8.88 -17.63
CA SER A 125 7.89 8.28 -18.39
C SER A 125 9.25 8.79 -17.90
N ILE A 126 9.39 10.11 -17.71
CA ILE A 126 10.60 10.74 -17.17
C ILE A 126 10.88 10.24 -15.75
N LEU A 127 9.87 10.20 -14.87
CA LEU A 127 10.01 9.70 -13.51
C LEU A 127 10.40 8.23 -13.46
N SER A 128 9.81 7.39 -14.32
CA SER A 128 10.16 5.97 -14.39
C SER A 128 11.64 5.79 -14.71
N GLN A 129 12.17 6.60 -15.65
CA GLN A 129 13.59 6.58 -16.00
C GLN A 129 14.47 7.14 -14.86
N LEU A 130 14.06 8.25 -14.24
CA LEU A 130 14.79 8.88 -13.13
C LEU A 130 14.86 8.00 -11.88
N LEU A 131 13.79 7.25 -11.58
CA LEU A 131 13.72 6.38 -10.41
C LEU A 131 14.33 5.00 -10.67
N ALA A 132 14.46 4.58 -11.93
CA ALA A 132 15.15 3.35 -12.32
C ALA A 132 16.67 3.54 -12.39
N LYS A 133 17.15 4.76 -12.67
CA LYS A 133 18.57 5.10 -12.62
C LYS A 133 19.00 5.36 -11.17
N ASP A 134 20.15 4.84 -10.79
CA ASP A 134 20.77 5.13 -9.48
C ASP A 134 21.42 6.53 -9.42
N CYS A 135 21.50 7.24 -10.55
CA CYS A 135 22.15 8.56 -10.66
C CYS A 135 21.15 9.70 -10.94
N LYS A 136 21.42 10.87 -10.34
CA LYS A 136 20.63 12.08 -10.57
C LYS A 136 20.95 12.67 -11.94
N ASP A 137 19.99 12.63 -12.84
CA ASP A 137 20.10 13.20 -14.19
C ASP A 137 19.41 14.56 -14.23
N ASN A 138 20.18 15.64 -14.04
CA ASN A 138 19.65 17.00 -13.96
C ASN A 138 18.90 17.41 -15.24
N SER A 139 19.26 16.86 -16.39
CA SER A 139 18.57 17.15 -17.66
C SER A 139 17.12 16.68 -17.67
N LEU A 140 16.86 15.49 -17.10
CA LEU A 140 15.53 14.90 -16.97
C LEU A 140 14.72 15.58 -15.87
N ILE A 141 15.37 16.03 -14.79
CA ILE A 141 14.70 16.77 -13.70
C ILE A 141 14.12 18.08 -14.22
N HIS A 142 14.85 18.83 -15.05
CA HIS A 142 14.35 20.07 -15.66
C HIS A 142 13.22 19.86 -16.68
N ALA A 143 13.05 18.64 -17.19
CA ALA A 143 11.99 18.31 -18.14
C ALA A 143 10.65 17.96 -17.47
N LEU A 144 10.63 17.84 -16.13
CA LEU A 144 9.43 17.65 -15.32
C LEU A 144 8.71 18.97 -15.07
N ASP A 145 7.39 18.92 -15.03
CA ASP A 145 6.58 20.07 -14.60
C ASP A 145 6.87 20.44 -13.13
N GLU A 146 6.64 21.72 -12.78
CA GLU A 146 7.06 22.32 -11.49
C GLU A 146 6.59 21.55 -10.24
N ILE A 147 5.33 21.07 -10.25
CA ILE A 147 4.74 20.28 -9.14
C ILE A 147 5.48 18.93 -8.96
N TRP A 148 5.88 18.33 -10.07
CA TRP A 148 6.55 17.03 -10.09
C TRP A 148 8.01 17.16 -9.70
N ASN A 149 8.68 18.22 -10.17
CA ASN A 149 10.05 18.52 -9.80
C ASN A 149 10.17 18.75 -8.28
N GLN A 150 9.33 19.62 -7.71
CA GLN A 150 9.30 19.85 -6.26
C GLN A 150 9.08 18.55 -5.47
N SER A 151 8.18 17.69 -5.95
CA SER A 151 7.88 16.42 -5.28
C SER A 151 9.00 15.39 -5.43
N TYR A 152 9.73 15.41 -6.54
CA TYR A 152 10.89 14.58 -6.77
C TYR A 152 12.07 15.00 -5.88
N ASP A 153 12.36 16.30 -5.81
CA ASP A 153 13.43 16.85 -4.96
C ASP A 153 13.22 16.56 -3.47
N GLU A 154 11.97 16.57 -3.02
CA GLU A 154 11.59 16.17 -1.66
C GLU A 154 11.65 14.64 -1.40
N GLY A 155 12.01 13.84 -2.41
CA GLY A 155 12.05 12.38 -2.31
C GLY A 155 10.66 11.78 -2.02
N ARG A 156 9.62 12.31 -2.68
CA ARG A 156 8.24 11.80 -2.52
C ARG A 156 7.93 10.64 -3.46
N PHE A 157 8.63 10.50 -4.59
CA PHE A 157 8.38 9.40 -5.52
C PHE A 157 9.22 8.16 -5.24
N HIS A 158 8.62 6.99 -5.42
CA HIS A 158 9.28 5.70 -5.31
C HIS A 158 8.84 4.81 -6.46
N LEU A 159 9.77 4.06 -7.06
CA LEU A 159 9.46 3.06 -8.08
C LEU A 159 9.51 1.66 -7.44
N LEU A 160 8.40 0.94 -7.51
CA LEU A 160 8.32 -0.41 -6.97
C LEU A 160 7.58 -1.30 -7.96
N ASP A 161 8.25 -2.34 -8.44
CA ASP A 161 7.68 -3.32 -9.38
C ASP A 161 7.07 -2.63 -10.61
N GLY A 162 7.78 -1.66 -11.18
CA GLY A 162 7.34 -0.86 -12.32
C GLY A 162 6.21 0.15 -12.03
N ILE A 163 5.72 0.22 -10.79
CA ILE A 163 4.63 1.10 -10.38
C ILE A 163 5.21 2.32 -9.65
N ILE A 164 4.73 3.51 -10.00
CA ILE A 164 5.12 4.76 -9.33
C ILE A 164 4.24 4.96 -8.12
N TYR A 165 4.87 5.08 -6.95
CA TYR A 165 4.22 5.44 -5.70
C TYR A 165 4.59 6.87 -5.30
N HIS A 166 3.60 7.63 -4.86
CA HIS A 166 3.79 8.97 -4.32
C HIS A 166 3.60 8.96 -2.80
N ARG A 167 4.60 9.45 -2.08
CA ARG A 167 4.63 9.57 -0.63
C ARG A 167 4.07 10.91 -0.22
N THR A 168 3.01 10.89 0.57
CA THR A 168 2.54 12.05 1.34
C THR A 168 3.11 12.00 2.76
N LYS A 169 2.72 12.94 3.63
CA LYS A 169 3.20 12.99 5.03
C LYS A 169 3.06 11.65 5.76
N HIS A 170 1.97 10.91 5.54
CA HIS A 170 1.67 9.69 6.27
C HIS A 170 1.26 8.48 5.41
N THR A 171 1.03 8.68 4.11
CA THR A 171 0.60 7.62 3.17
C THR A 171 1.56 7.48 1.99
N CYS A 172 1.52 6.32 1.34
CA CYS A 172 2.26 6.01 0.12
C CYS A 172 1.27 5.43 -0.89
N VAL A 173 0.86 6.25 -1.84
CA VAL A 173 -0.28 5.99 -2.71
C VAL A 173 0.16 5.71 -4.13
N MET A 174 -0.55 4.80 -4.79
CA MET A 174 -0.24 4.41 -6.16
C MET A 174 -0.63 5.52 -7.15
N LYS A 175 0.21 5.79 -8.15
CA LYS A 175 -0.08 6.79 -9.18
C LYS A 175 -0.92 6.19 -10.30
N PHE A 176 -2.04 6.86 -10.62
CA PHE A 176 -2.83 6.61 -11.81
C PHE A 176 -2.69 7.77 -12.80
N VAL A 177 -2.65 7.44 -14.08
CA VAL A 177 -2.48 8.40 -15.18
C VAL A 177 -3.69 8.35 -16.11
N GLU A 178 -4.10 7.16 -16.49
CA GLU A 178 -5.20 6.98 -17.44
C GLU A 178 -6.57 7.27 -16.82
N ARG A 179 -7.39 8.06 -17.53
CA ARG A 179 -8.74 8.45 -17.08
C ARG A 179 -9.71 7.27 -17.01
N SER A 180 -9.59 6.32 -17.94
CA SER A 180 -10.39 5.09 -17.96
C SER A 180 -10.26 4.32 -16.64
N LEU A 181 -9.03 4.13 -16.18
CA LEU A 181 -8.71 3.43 -14.93
C LEU A 181 -9.18 4.21 -13.70
N ILE A 182 -9.05 5.54 -13.71
CA ILE A 182 -9.57 6.40 -12.63
C ILE A 182 -11.09 6.25 -12.53
N ASN A 183 -11.80 6.30 -13.66
CA ASN A 183 -13.25 6.16 -13.69
C ASN A 183 -13.70 4.75 -13.25
N LEU A 184 -12.96 3.71 -13.62
CA LEU A 184 -13.20 2.34 -13.15
C LEU A 184 -13.14 2.26 -11.62
N VAL A 185 -12.06 2.77 -11.03
CA VAL A 185 -11.88 2.81 -9.58
C VAL A 185 -13.00 3.60 -8.90
N LEU A 186 -13.36 4.77 -9.43
CA LEU A 186 -14.42 5.60 -8.86
C LEU A 186 -15.79 4.91 -8.94
N LYS A 187 -16.01 4.03 -9.92
CA LYS A 187 -17.23 3.24 -10.05
C LYS A 187 -17.25 2.01 -9.15
N GLU A 188 -16.16 1.26 -9.08
CA GLU A 188 -16.05 0.05 -8.25
C GLU A 188 -16.08 0.38 -6.76
N PHE A 189 -15.47 1.49 -6.37
CA PHE A 189 -15.33 1.82 -4.95
C PHE A 189 -16.70 1.90 -4.24
N PRO A 190 -17.71 2.66 -4.72
CA PRO A 190 -19.08 2.68 -4.17
C PRO A 190 -19.82 1.34 -4.17
N GLU A 191 -19.54 0.46 -5.13
CA GLU A 191 -20.24 -0.82 -5.30
C GLU A 191 -19.70 -1.89 -4.36
N SER A 192 -18.46 -1.73 -3.89
CA SER A 192 -17.83 -2.64 -2.94
C SER A 192 -18.67 -2.83 -1.66
N PRO A 193 -18.76 -4.07 -1.13
CA PRO A 193 -19.43 -4.32 0.14
C PRO A 193 -18.89 -3.43 1.28
N PHE A 194 -17.61 -3.10 1.20
CA PHE A 194 -16.88 -2.28 2.16
C PHE A 194 -17.35 -0.82 2.17
N SER A 195 -17.46 -0.17 1.01
CA SER A 195 -17.80 1.26 0.99
C SER A 195 -19.29 1.53 1.21
N ARG A 196 -20.15 0.52 1.02
CA ARG A 196 -21.61 0.67 1.11
C ARG A 196 -22.07 1.25 2.45
N TYR A 197 -21.32 1.00 3.51
CA TYR A 197 -21.61 1.47 4.87
C TYR A 197 -20.84 2.74 5.26
N LEU A 198 -19.93 3.24 4.43
CA LEU A 198 -19.14 4.43 4.71
C LEU A 198 -19.89 5.72 4.37
N SER A 199 -19.78 6.73 5.23
CA SER A 199 -20.22 8.09 4.90
C SER A 199 -19.42 8.66 3.72
N GLY A 200 -20.00 9.63 3.00
CA GLY A 200 -19.34 10.26 1.84
C GLY A 200 -17.92 10.75 2.15
N ASP A 201 -17.72 11.40 3.31
CA ASP A 201 -16.40 11.89 3.72
C ASP A 201 -15.40 10.75 3.98
N ARG A 202 -15.84 9.64 4.59
CA ARG A 202 -14.99 8.46 4.80
C ARG A 202 -14.61 7.78 3.49
N LYS A 203 -15.50 7.77 2.50
CA LYS A 203 -15.21 7.28 1.14
C LYS A 203 -14.08 8.10 0.50
N ARG A 204 -14.16 9.42 0.59
CA ARG A 204 -13.13 10.34 0.07
C ARG A 204 -11.79 10.16 0.75
N GLU A 205 -11.79 10.05 2.08
CA GLU A 205 -10.56 9.82 2.86
C GLU A 205 -9.91 8.48 2.47
N THR A 206 -10.73 7.46 2.18
CA THR A 206 -10.25 6.14 1.76
C THR A 206 -9.59 6.19 0.37
N ILE A 207 -10.24 6.80 -0.61
CA ILE A 207 -9.69 6.97 -1.97
C ILE A 207 -8.35 7.72 -1.92
N LYS A 208 -8.29 8.81 -1.15
CA LYS A 208 -7.07 9.59 -0.89
C LYS A 208 -5.93 8.77 -0.29
N THR A 209 -6.23 7.74 0.49
CA THR A 209 -5.23 6.85 1.10
C THR A 209 -4.78 5.72 0.17
N CYS A 210 -5.43 5.51 -0.96
CA CYS A 210 -5.13 4.42 -1.88
C CYS A 210 -4.44 4.90 -3.16
N ILE A 211 -4.98 5.95 -3.81
CA ILE A 211 -4.61 6.32 -5.18
C ILE A 211 -4.34 7.83 -5.29
N TRP A 212 -3.40 8.21 -6.14
CA TRP A 212 -3.06 9.60 -6.43
C TRP A 212 -3.09 9.91 -7.92
N TRP A 213 -3.76 11.00 -8.28
CA TRP A 213 -3.72 11.63 -9.61
C TRP A 213 -3.87 13.16 -9.48
N PRO A 214 -3.51 13.94 -10.51
CA PRO A 214 -3.68 15.39 -10.48
C PRO A 214 -5.17 15.74 -10.42
N MET A 215 -5.56 16.76 -9.65
CA MET A 215 -6.95 17.24 -9.53
C MET A 215 -7.98 16.23 -8.96
N TRP A 216 -7.54 15.15 -8.31
CA TRP A 216 -8.43 14.13 -7.73
C TRP A 216 -9.58 14.67 -6.86
N GLN A 217 -9.37 15.80 -6.18
CA GLN A 217 -10.39 16.45 -5.34
C GLN A 217 -11.61 16.90 -6.14
N LYS A 218 -11.42 17.36 -7.39
CA LYS A 218 -12.53 17.79 -8.25
C LYS A 218 -13.30 16.58 -8.75
N ASP A 219 -12.58 15.57 -9.24
CA ASP A 219 -13.18 14.35 -9.77
C ASP A 219 -13.99 13.57 -8.73
N VAL A 220 -13.50 13.51 -7.49
CA VAL A 220 -14.19 12.86 -6.36
C VAL A 220 -15.35 13.71 -5.80
N ALA A 221 -15.43 15.00 -6.17
CA ALA A 221 -16.56 15.85 -5.82
C ALA A 221 -17.68 15.82 -6.88
N GLU A 222 -17.33 15.58 -8.14
CA GLU A 222 -18.26 15.46 -9.27
C GLU A 222 -18.96 14.09 -9.35
N TYR A 223 -18.37 13.07 -8.70
CA TYR A 223 -18.91 11.71 -8.58
C TYR A 223 -19.59 11.48 -7.22
#